data_AF-A0A964QGL2-F1
#
_entry.id   AF-A0A964QGL2-F1
#
_cell.length_a   1.000
_cell.length_b   1.000
_cell.length_c   1.000
_cell.angle_alpha   90.00
_cell.angle_beta   90.00
_cell.angle_gamma   90.00
#
_symmetry.space_group_name_H-M   'P 1'
#
loop_
_entity.id
_entity.type
_entity.pdbx_description
1 polymer ?
#
loop_
_entity_poly.entity_id
_entity_poly.type
_entity_poly.pdbx_seq_one_letter_code
_entity_poly.pdbx_strand_id
1 'polypeptide(L)'
;MLLFLACCLAPLALGAQEEPEVITGKADAGRHLYYSAPLGTNGLSCVHCHTDFDEAAQDDGLIRAGHSLYGAASRPNWWGREPEQANAYANIGAAAAVCVEHFQRNPQRLTAQQLVDLRAYLRFINRKQQRQSLALTSGADRTGEYLGFDEGDRIKGRELFYATCHSCHPNARSGIGPALPSDREPAYYAKKVREGDGLGAQIAGLDPNAYDPSSGQFMPYFSVDRLSNRN
;
A
#
# COMPACT_ATOMS: atom_id res chain seq x y z
N MET A 1 -26.66 78.35 11.10
CA MET A 1 -25.37 77.65 11.07
C MET A 1 -25.67 76.21 10.62
N LEU A 2 -25.58 75.95 9.31
CA LEU A 2 -25.88 74.64 8.70
C LEU A 2 -24.58 73.84 8.60
N LEU A 3 -24.50 72.71 9.30
CA LEU A 3 -23.43 71.72 9.13
C LEU A 3 -23.73 70.87 7.87
N PHE A 4 -22.88 70.97 6.85
CA PHE A 4 -22.81 69.98 5.78
C PHE A 4 -21.93 68.81 6.25
N LEU A 5 -22.52 67.64 6.41
CA LEU A 5 -21.79 66.38 6.64
C LEU A 5 -21.39 65.82 5.28
N ALA A 6 -20.11 65.96 4.91
CA ALA A 6 -19.57 65.36 3.69
C ALA A 6 -19.32 63.85 3.93
N CYS A 7 -20.12 63.02 3.27
CA CYS A 7 -20.00 61.57 3.29
C CYS A 7 -18.80 61.15 2.41
N CYS A 8 -17.68 60.77 3.03
CA CYS A 8 -16.55 60.17 2.32
C CYS A 8 -16.80 58.66 2.15
N LEU A 9 -17.36 58.27 1.00
CA LEU A 9 -17.40 56.87 0.56
C LEU A 9 -16.02 56.51 -0.03
N ALA A 10 -15.19 55.83 0.75
CA ALA A 10 -14.02 55.15 0.23
C ALA A 10 -14.46 53.86 -0.50
N PRO A 11 -14.02 53.60 -1.74
CA PRO A 11 -14.31 52.34 -2.40
C PRO A 11 -13.52 51.22 -1.72
N LEU A 12 -14.24 50.27 -1.12
CA LEU A 12 -13.71 48.97 -0.73
C LEU A 12 -13.17 48.29 -1.98
N ALA A 13 -11.84 48.25 -2.11
CA ALA A 13 -11.17 47.38 -3.07
C ALA A 13 -11.48 45.94 -2.69
N LEU A 14 -12.43 45.34 -3.40
CA LEU A 14 -12.73 43.92 -3.34
C LEU A 14 -11.49 43.19 -3.88
N GLY A 15 -10.67 42.65 -2.98
CA GLY A 15 -9.54 41.82 -3.37
C GLY A 15 -10.04 40.65 -4.21
N ALA A 16 -9.54 40.54 -5.44
CA ALA A 16 -9.74 39.37 -6.27
C ALA A 16 -9.17 38.17 -5.50
N GLN A 17 -10.03 37.28 -5.03
CA GLN A 17 -9.61 35.98 -4.54
C GLN A 17 -9.24 35.18 -5.78
N GLU A 18 -7.95 34.89 -5.96
CA GLU A 18 -7.49 33.94 -6.97
C GLU A 18 -8.22 32.62 -6.74
N GLU A 19 -9.02 32.17 -7.71
CA GLU A 19 -9.65 30.87 -7.61
C GLU A 19 -8.56 29.79 -7.55
N PRO A 20 -8.69 28.79 -6.67
CA PRO A 20 -7.66 27.78 -6.50
C PRO A 20 -7.45 27.03 -7.82
N GLU A 21 -6.20 27.05 -8.29
CA GLU A 21 -5.79 26.35 -9.51
C GLU A 21 -6.17 24.87 -9.44
N VAL A 22 -6.97 24.41 -10.40
CA VAL A 22 -7.38 23.00 -10.49
C VAL A 22 -6.23 22.17 -11.05
N ILE A 23 -5.45 21.57 -10.15
CA ILE A 23 -4.35 20.69 -10.54
C ILE A 23 -4.90 19.43 -11.22
N THR A 24 -4.57 19.26 -12.51
CA THR A 24 -4.98 18.09 -13.30
C THR A 24 -3.88 17.03 -13.28
N GLY A 25 -4.26 15.79 -12.98
CA GLY A 25 -3.34 14.64 -12.95
C GLY A 25 -3.10 14.04 -14.33
N LYS A 26 -1.89 13.53 -14.55
CA LYS A 26 -1.44 12.84 -15.76
C LYS A 26 -1.20 11.35 -15.48
N ALA A 27 -1.95 10.47 -16.15
CA ALA A 27 -1.93 9.03 -15.87
C ALA A 27 -0.60 8.36 -16.23
N ASP A 28 0.11 8.84 -17.25
CA ASP A 28 1.46 8.43 -17.61
C ASP A 28 2.47 8.80 -16.51
N ALA A 29 2.42 10.02 -15.98
CA ALA A 29 3.25 10.43 -14.84
C ALA A 29 2.94 9.58 -13.58
N GLY A 30 1.66 9.31 -13.32
CA GLY A 30 1.23 8.43 -12.24
C GLY A 30 1.73 6.99 -12.41
N ARG A 31 1.76 6.48 -13.65
CA ARG A 31 2.37 5.18 -13.96
C ARG A 31 3.85 5.18 -13.64
N HIS A 32 4.58 6.25 -13.98
CA HIS A 32 6.01 6.33 -13.66
C HIS A 32 6.25 6.25 -12.16
N LEU A 33 5.42 6.92 -11.35
CA LEU A 33 5.48 6.82 -9.88
C LEU A 33 5.22 5.39 -9.39
N TYR A 34 4.19 4.72 -9.93
CA TYR A 34 3.80 3.36 -9.52
C TYR A 34 4.95 2.34 -9.66
N TYR A 35 5.76 2.47 -10.72
CA TYR A 35 6.90 1.59 -10.98
C TYR A 35 8.23 2.16 -10.46
N SER A 36 8.24 3.29 -9.76
CA SER A 36 9.47 3.96 -9.35
C SER A 36 10.02 3.41 -8.04
N ALA A 37 11.06 2.58 -8.14
CA ALA A 37 11.89 2.20 -6.99
C ALA A 37 12.63 3.39 -6.34
N PRO A 38 13.12 4.39 -7.09
CA PRO A 38 13.75 5.59 -6.51
C PRO A 38 12.78 6.53 -5.77
N LEU A 39 11.48 6.26 -5.78
CA LEU A 39 10.50 7.06 -5.03
C LEU A 39 10.68 6.92 -3.50
N GLY A 40 11.26 5.79 -3.07
CA GLY A 40 11.56 5.50 -1.67
C GLY A 40 13.05 5.41 -1.38
N THR A 41 13.39 5.01 -0.16
CA THR A 41 14.79 4.83 0.29
C THR A 41 15.26 3.37 0.26
N ASN A 42 14.36 2.41 0.00
CA ASN A 42 14.62 0.98 0.11
C ASN A 42 14.51 0.20 -1.21
N GLY A 43 14.35 0.88 -2.34
CA GLY A 43 14.25 0.26 -3.67
C GLY A 43 12.91 -0.46 -3.95
N LEU A 44 11.92 -0.38 -3.05
CA LEU A 44 10.59 -0.89 -3.30
C LEU A 44 9.83 0.03 -4.26
N SER A 45 9.04 -0.54 -5.18
CA SER A 45 8.01 0.14 -5.98
C SER A 45 6.64 -0.46 -5.67
N CYS A 46 5.55 0.22 -6.03
CA CYS A 46 4.20 -0.30 -5.80
C CYS A 46 4.01 -1.68 -6.45
N VAL A 47 4.61 -1.89 -7.63
CA VAL A 47 4.44 -3.14 -8.39
C VAL A 47 5.02 -4.38 -7.71
N HIS A 48 5.96 -4.22 -6.77
CA HIS A 48 6.49 -5.35 -6.01
C HIS A 48 5.45 -5.98 -5.09
N CYS A 49 4.46 -5.20 -4.64
CA CYS A 49 3.40 -5.66 -3.76
C CYS A 49 2.02 -5.70 -4.42
N HIS A 50 1.78 -4.90 -5.46
CA HIS A 50 0.48 -4.79 -6.11
C HIS A 50 0.63 -4.95 -7.61
N THR A 51 -0.26 -5.68 -8.30
CA THR A 51 -0.37 -5.56 -9.76
C THR A 51 -1.26 -4.37 -10.13
N ASP A 52 -1.13 -3.89 -11.37
CA ASP A 52 -1.99 -2.86 -11.96
C ASP A 52 -2.98 -3.44 -12.99
N PHE A 53 -3.04 -4.77 -13.11
CA PHE A 53 -3.91 -5.51 -14.03
C PHE A 53 -4.82 -6.51 -13.30
N ASP A 54 -5.83 -7.02 -14.00
CA ASP A 54 -6.77 -8.02 -13.49
C ASP A 54 -6.07 -9.39 -13.36
N GLU A 55 -5.66 -9.76 -12.14
CA GLU A 55 -5.01 -11.04 -11.82
C GLU A 55 -5.89 -12.27 -12.18
N ALA A 56 -7.20 -12.11 -12.36
CA ALA A 56 -8.07 -13.21 -12.78
C ALA A 56 -8.08 -13.40 -14.31
N ALA A 57 -7.73 -12.36 -15.07
CA ALA A 57 -7.69 -12.40 -16.53
C ALA A 57 -6.27 -12.56 -17.09
N GLN A 58 -5.26 -12.15 -16.32
CA GLN A 58 -3.86 -12.22 -16.69
C GLN A 58 -3.03 -12.69 -15.49
N ASP A 59 -2.10 -13.59 -15.75
CA ASP A 59 -1.12 -14.06 -14.78
C ASP A 59 0.29 -13.72 -15.28
N ASP A 60 1.11 -13.15 -14.40
CA ASP A 60 2.52 -12.86 -14.65
C ASP A 60 3.48 -13.83 -13.92
N GLY A 61 2.93 -14.87 -13.29
CA GLY A 61 3.66 -15.89 -12.56
C GLY A 61 4.14 -15.45 -11.17
N LEU A 62 3.71 -14.28 -10.68
CA LEU A 62 4.13 -13.74 -9.38
C LEU A 62 2.97 -13.72 -8.38
N ILE A 63 3.27 -14.14 -7.16
CA ILE A 63 2.34 -14.08 -6.02
C ILE A 63 2.79 -12.96 -5.10
N ARG A 64 2.10 -11.83 -5.15
CA ARG A 64 2.40 -10.67 -4.32
C ARG A 64 1.66 -10.72 -2.98
N ALA A 65 2.19 -10.04 -1.97
CA ALA A 65 1.52 -9.90 -0.66
C ALA A 65 0.28 -9.00 -0.74
N GLY A 66 0.35 -7.93 -1.54
CA GLY A 66 -0.78 -7.06 -1.81
C GLY A 66 -1.65 -7.59 -2.97
N HIS A 67 -2.91 -7.19 -2.95
CA HIS A 67 -3.83 -7.46 -4.04
C HIS A 67 -3.60 -6.52 -5.22
N SER A 68 -4.04 -6.92 -6.41
CA SER A 68 -4.18 -5.99 -7.53
C SER A 68 -4.90 -4.69 -7.15
N LEU A 69 -4.33 -3.57 -7.61
CA LEU A 69 -4.95 -2.26 -7.60
C LEU A 69 -5.81 -1.99 -8.85
N TYR A 70 -5.89 -2.93 -9.78
CA TYR A 70 -6.92 -2.93 -10.82
C TYR A 70 -8.31 -2.90 -10.18
N GLY A 71 -9.18 -1.99 -10.64
CA GLY A 71 -10.50 -1.81 -10.04
C GLY A 71 -10.53 -1.07 -8.69
N ALA A 72 -9.37 -0.78 -8.08
CA ALA A 72 -9.32 -0.26 -6.70
C ALA A 72 -9.93 1.14 -6.56
N ALA A 73 -9.83 1.97 -7.59
CA ALA A 73 -10.38 3.33 -7.56
C ALA A 73 -11.93 3.39 -7.49
N SER A 74 -12.64 2.27 -7.66
CA SER A 74 -14.10 2.18 -7.51
C SER A 74 -14.55 1.45 -6.25
N ARG A 75 -13.62 0.92 -5.45
CA ARG A 75 -13.94 0.22 -4.20
C ARG A 75 -14.40 1.26 -3.16
N PRO A 76 -15.43 0.96 -2.35
CA PRO A 76 -15.95 1.93 -1.38
C PRO A 76 -15.03 2.11 -0.17
N ASN A 77 -14.17 1.11 0.13
CA ASN A 77 -13.21 1.13 1.22
C ASN A 77 -11.83 0.67 0.74
N TRP A 78 -10.81 1.12 1.45
CA TRP A 78 -9.43 0.65 1.35
C TRP A 78 -8.96 0.19 2.73
N TRP A 79 -7.86 -0.56 2.75
CA TRP A 79 -7.21 -0.98 3.98
C TRP A 79 -6.82 0.23 4.84
N GLY A 80 -7.10 0.18 6.15
CA GLY A 80 -6.97 1.31 7.08
C GLY A 80 -8.25 2.15 7.27
N ARG A 81 -9.38 1.76 6.65
CA ARG A 81 -10.70 2.30 7.01
C ARG A 81 -11.25 1.57 8.23
N GLU A 82 -10.59 1.74 9.38
CA GLU A 82 -11.19 1.38 10.67
C GLU A 82 -12.55 2.08 10.79
N PRO A 83 -13.57 1.46 11.42
CA PRO A 83 -14.89 2.09 11.61
C PRO A 83 -14.79 3.49 12.23
N GLU A 84 -13.78 3.70 13.07
CA GLU A 84 -13.50 4.92 13.81
C GLU A 84 -12.69 5.95 13.01
N GLN A 85 -12.03 5.53 11.92
CA GLN A 85 -11.18 6.37 11.06
C GLN A 85 -11.68 6.36 9.61
N ALA A 86 -13.00 6.42 9.44
CA ALA A 86 -13.68 6.30 8.15
C ALA A 86 -13.23 7.33 7.08
N ASN A 87 -12.56 8.42 7.50
CA ASN A 87 -12.06 9.52 6.68
C ASN A 87 -10.52 9.63 6.67
N ALA A 88 -9.77 8.63 7.14
CA ALA A 88 -8.31 8.68 7.21
C ALA A 88 -7.65 9.01 5.84
N TYR A 89 -8.33 8.66 4.75
CA TYR A 89 -7.88 8.97 3.40
C TYR A 89 -9.04 9.54 2.58
N ALA A 90 -8.85 10.68 1.92
CA ALA A 90 -9.94 11.34 1.19
C ALA A 90 -10.25 10.68 -0.17
N ASN A 91 -9.30 9.93 -0.74
CA ASN A 91 -9.42 9.27 -2.04
C ASN A 91 -8.32 8.21 -2.23
N ILE A 92 -8.39 7.46 -3.33
CA ILE A 92 -7.43 6.39 -3.65
C ILE A 92 -5.97 6.87 -3.76
N GLY A 93 -5.72 8.11 -4.17
CA GLY A 93 -4.36 8.67 -4.19
C GLY A 93 -3.81 8.89 -2.78
N ALA A 94 -4.65 9.38 -1.87
CA ALA A 94 -4.30 9.50 -0.44
C ALA A 94 -4.08 8.13 0.21
N ALA A 95 -4.91 7.13 -0.11
CA ALA A 95 -4.70 5.76 0.36
C ALA A 95 -3.40 5.15 -0.20
N ALA A 96 -3.07 5.41 -1.47
CA ALA A 96 -1.83 4.94 -2.08
C ALA A 96 -0.57 5.63 -1.51
N ALA A 97 -0.71 6.85 -0.97
CA ALA A 97 0.41 7.54 -0.30
C ALA A 97 0.93 6.79 0.93
N VAL A 98 0.09 5.96 1.59
CA VAL A 98 0.51 5.07 2.67
C VAL A 98 1.62 4.12 2.22
N CYS A 99 1.53 3.60 0.99
CA CYS A 99 2.58 2.76 0.42
C CYS A 99 3.90 3.56 0.33
N VAL A 100 3.83 4.78 -0.17
CA VAL A 100 5.03 5.62 -0.37
C VAL A 100 5.68 5.99 0.97
N GLU A 101 4.87 6.36 1.96
CA GLU A 101 5.35 6.79 3.27
C GLU A 101 5.83 5.61 4.12
N HIS A 102 5.02 4.56 4.23
CA HIS A 102 5.32 3.42 5.10
C HIS A 102 6.17 2.35 4.42
N PHE A 103 5.72 1.87 3.25
CA PHE A 103 6.34 0.71 2.61
C PHE A 103 7.61 1.10 1.83
N GLN A 104 7.61 2.24 1.12
CA GLN A 104 8.79 2.72 0.39
C GLN A 104 9.71 3.61 1.25
N ARG A 105 9.28 4.01 2.46
CA ARG A 105 10.06 4.84 3.38
C ARG A 105 10.51 6.15 2.74
N ASN A 106 9.61 6.84 2.04
CA ASN A 106 9.90 8.14 1.45
C ASN A 106 9.83 9.24 2.54
N PRO A 107 10.94 9.92 2.87
CA PRO A 107 10.96 10.96 3.90
C PRO A 107 10.29 12.27 3.46
N GLN A 108 10.15 12.51 2.15
CA GLN A 108 9.65 13.76 1.59
C GLN A 108 8.15 13.73 1.29
N ARG A 109 7.50 12.56 1.43
CA ARG A 109 6.12 12.30 0.99
C ARG A 109 5.92 12.63 -0.50
N LEU A 110 4.71 12.44 -1.01
CA LEU A 110 4.36 12.85 -2.37
C LEU A 110 3.98 14.33 -2.41
N THR A 111 4.39 15.04 -3.47
CA THR A 111 3.88 16.38 -3.77
C THR A 111 2.40 16.33 -4.16
N ALA A 112 1.72 17.49 -4.12
CA ALA A 112 0.33 17.60 -4.57
C ALA A 112 0.14 17.12 -6.01
N GLN A 113 1.07 17.47 -6.92
CA GLN A 113 1.04 17.02 -8.31
C GLN A 113 1.20 15.49 -8.41
N GLN A 114 2.17 14.92 -7.67
CA GLN A 114 2.38 13.46 -7.69
C GLN A 114 1.17 12.68 -7.16
N LEU A 115 0.48 13.19 -6.14
CA LEU A 115 -0.76 12.60 -5.62
C LEU A 115 -1.87 12.60 -6.67
N VAL A 116 -2.07 13.70 -7.39
CA VAL A 116 -3.11 13.74 -8.44
C VAL A 116 -2.74 12.93 -9.68
N ASP A 117 -1.46 12.85 -10.04
CA ASP A 117 -0.96 11.99 -11.11
C ASP A 117 -1.16 10.51 -10.79
N LEU A 118 -0.77 10.09 -9.58
CA LEU A 118 -0.98 8.72 -9.10
C LEU A 118 -2.46 8.37 -9.07
N ARG A 119 -3.32 9.28 -8.59
CA ARG A 119 -4.78 9.11 -8.63
C ARG A 119 -5.30 8.98 -10.07
N ALA A 120 -4.79 9.77 -11.00
CA ALA A 120 -5.19 9.69 -12.41
C ALA A 120 -4.83 8.33 -13.01
N TYR A 121 -3.64 7.80 -12.70
CA TYR A 121 -3.24 6.46 -13.13
C TYR A 121 -4.10 5.34 -12.53
N LEU A 122 -4.34 5.36 -11.21
CA LEU A 122 -5.17 4.35 -10.53
C LEU A 122 -6.62 4.37 -11.03
N ARG A 123 -7.11 5.52 -11.50
CA ARG A 123 -8.39 5.63 -12.21
C ARG A 123 -8.32 5.11 -13.64
N PHE A 124 -7.23 5.39 -14.36
CA PHE A 124 -7.02 4.92 -15.73
C PHE A 124 -7.00 3.38 -15.82
N ILE A 125 -6.35 2.70 -14.87
CA ILE A 125 -6.35 1.23 -14.80
C ILE A 125 -7.68 0.67 -14.29
N ASN A 126 -8.63 1.49 -13.84
CA ASN A 126 -9.94 1.05 -13.38
C ASN A 126 -10.95 0.95 -14.53
N ARG A 127 -10.76 -0.04 -15.42
CA ARG A 127 -11.66 -0.26 -16.57
C ARG A 127 -12.94 -1.01 -16.21
N LYS A 128 -12.93 -1.78 -15.11
CA LYS A 128 -14.07 -2.55 -14.62
C LYS A 128 -14.38 -2.13 -13.18
N GLN A 129 -15.55 -1.53 -12.98
CA GLN A 129 -15.98 -1.12 -11.64
C GLN A 129 -16.08 -2.34 -10.73
N GLN A 130 -15.26 -2.37 -9.69
CA GLN A 130 -15.33 -3.36 -8.62
C GLN A 130 -15.92 -2.68 -7.38
N ARG A 131 -17.21 -2.90 -7.16
CA ARG A 131 -17.98 -2.25 -6.08
C ARG A 131 -17.87 -2.98 -4.73
N GLN A 132 -17.30 -4.18 -4.72
CA GLN A 132 -17.05 -4.94 -3.50
C GLN A 132 -15.63 -4.65 -3.01
N SER A 133 -15.52 -4.27 -1.74
CA SER A 133 -14.24 -4.23 -1.04
C SER A 133 -13.73 -5.65 -0.86
N LEU A 134 -12.40 -5.80 -0.91
CA LEU A 134 -11.75 -7.08 -0.59
C LEU A 134 -11.67 -7.21 0.94
N ALA A 135 -12.08 -8.35 1.46
CA ALA A 135 -11.88 -8.68 2.87
C ALA A 135 -10.42 -9.06 3.06
N LEU A 136 -9.67 -8.26 3.82
CA LEU A 136 -8.28 -8.56 4.17
C LEU A 136 -8.26 -9.16 5.58
N THR A 137 -8.24 -10.48 5.66
CA THR A 137 -8.08 -11.17 6.94
C THR A 137 -6.61 -11.45 7.20
N SER A 138 -6.10 -11.06 8.38
CA SER A 138 -4.73 -11.38 8.77
C SER A 138 -4.48 -12.89 8.70
N GLY A 139 -3.35 -13.28 8.10
CA GLY A 139 -2.90 -14.67 8.04
C GLY A 139 -2.27 -15.17 9.35
N ALA A 140 -2.11 -14.31 10.37
CA ALA A 140 -1.51 -14.68 11.64
C ALA A 140 -2.32 -15.78 12.35
N ASP A 141 -1.62 -16.76 12.92
CA ASP A 141 -2.25 -17.77 13.74
C ASP A 141 -2.71 -17.13 15.06
N ARG A 142 -4.00 -17.21 15.36
CA ARG A 142 -4.59 -16.58 16.56
C ARG A 142 -4.10 -17.18 17.88
N THR A 143 -3.47 -18.35 17.84
CA THR A 143 -2.80 -18.94 19.01
C THR A 143 -1.40 -18.35 19.23
N GLY A 144 -0.81 -17.70 18.22
CA GLY A 144 0.59 -17.30 18.20
C GLY A 144 1.57 -18.45 17.96
N GLU A 145 1.06 -19.68 17.81
CA GLU A 145 1.85 -20.88 17.56
C GLU A 145 1.85 -21.19 16.06
N TYR A 146 3.03 -21.43 15.49
CA TYR A 146 3.21 -21.74 14.07
C TYR A 146 3.73 -23.17 13.92
N LEU A 147 2.89 -24.15 14.27
CA LEU A 147 3.22 -25.57 14.27
C LEU A 147 2.87 -26.24 12.93
N GLY A 148 3.47 -27.40 12.65
CA GLY A 148 3.08 -28.25 11.52
C GLY A 148 3.65 -27.83 10.15
N PHE A 149 4.74 -27.05 10.13
CA PHE A 149 5.41 -26.63 8.89
C PHE A 149 6.61 -27.51 8.51
N ASP A 150 6.83 -28.62 9.22
CA ASP A 150 8.00 -29.48 9.07
C ASP A 150 7.92 -30.43 7.86
N GLU A 151 6.71 -30.65 7.32
CA GLU A 151 6.46 -31.59 6.22
C GLU A 151 6.42 -30.91 4.83
N GLY A 152 7.09 -29.77 4.68
CA GLY A 152 7.08 -29.00 3.43
C GLY A 152 7.71 -29.73 2.24
N ASP A 153 7.08 -29.64 1.06
CA ASP A 153 7.64 -30.12 -0.21
C ASP A 153 8.71 -29.14 -0.73
N ARG A 154 9.95 -29.60 -0.86
CA ARG A 154 11.08 -28.76 -1.30
C ARG A 154 10.92 -28.22 -2.72
N ILE A 155 10.34 -29.00 -3.64
CA ILE A 155 10.19 -28.59 -5.04
C ILE A 155 9.12 -27.50 -5.14
N LYS A 156 7.94 -27.74 -4.54
CA LYS A 156 6.87 -26.73 -4.47
C LYS A 156 7.30 -25.49 -3.70
N GLY A 157 8.03 -25.66 -2.60
CA GLY A 157 8.59 -24.57 -1.82
C GLY A 157 9.55 -23.70 -2.64
N ARG A 158 10.37 -24.32 -3.51
CA ARG A 158 11.24 -23.58 -4.44
C ARG A 158 10.43 -22.77 -5.45
N GLU A 159 9.41 -23.36 -6.06
CA GLU A 159 8.54 -22.66 -7.02
C GLU A 159 7.85 -21.46 -6.36
N LEU A 160 7.25 -21.68 -5.19
CA LEU A 160 6.60 -20.63 -4.40
C LEU A 160 7.60 -19.53 -4.01
N PHE A 161 8.83 -19.90 -3.66
CA PHE A 161 9.89 -18.95 -3.33
C PHE A 161 10.18 -17.99 -4.50
N TYR A 162 10.31 -18.52 -5.73
CA TYR A 162 10.57 -17.67 -6.90
C TYR A 162 9.37 -16.82 -7.29
N ALA A 163 8.15 -17.34 -7.13
CA ALA A 163 6.92 -16.58 -7.40
C ALA A 163 6.66 -15.48 -6.36
N THR A 164 7.07 -15.68 -5.10
CA THR A 164 6.62 -14.84 -3.96
C THR A 164 7.75 -14.03 -3.31
N CYS A 165 8.88 -14.67 -3.04
CA CYS A 165 9.90 -14.15 -2.14
C CYS A 165 11.09 -13.54 -2.90
N HIS A 166 11.42 -14.10 -4.06
CA HIS A 166 12.62 -13.77 -4.81
C HIS A 166 12.71 -12.31 -5.25
N SER A 167 11.57 -11.66 -5.53
CA SER A 167 11.51 -10.24 -5.90
C SER A 167 12.12 -9.32 -4.84
N CYS A 168 11.97 -9.67 -3.56
CA CYS A 168 12.56 -8.93 -2.44
C CYS A 168 13.86 -9.57 -1.94
N HIS A 169 13.94 -10.90 -1.96
CA HIS A 169 15.03 -11.71 -1.42
C HIS A 169 15.72 -12.51 -2.56
N PRO A 170 16.47 -11.87 -3.45
CA PRO A 170 17.00 -12.51 -4.65
C PRO A 170 17.89 -13.71 -4.28
N ASN A 171 17.46 -14.92 -4.67
CA ASN A 171 18.11 -16.18 -4.31
C ASN A 171 18.34 -16.35 -2.80
N ALA A 172 17.40 -15.86 -1.98
CA ALA A 172 17.45 -15.82 -0.52
C ALA A 172 18.59 -14.95 0.06
N ARG A 173 19.23 -14.13 -0.79
CA ARG A 173 20.24 -13.14 -0.39
C ARG A 173 19.57 -11.79 -0.13
N SER A 174 20.38 -10.82 0.31
CA SER A 174 19.92 -9.44 0.47
C SER A 174 19.61 -8.80 -0.88
N GLY A 175 18.53 -8.01 -0.91
CA GLY A 175 18.07 -7.20 -2.02
C GLY A 175 17.28 -6.01 -1.46
N ILE A 176 15.99 -5.92 -1.82
CA ILE A 176 15.05 -5.01 -1.13
C ILE A 176 14.86 -5.48 0.32
N GLY A 177 14.71 -6.78 0.52
CA GLY A 177 14.67 -7.41 1.84
C GLY A 177 16.05 -7.89 2.31
N PRO A 178 16.19 -8.20 3.62
CA PRO A 178 17.41 -8.80 4.15
C PRO A 178 17.66 -10.22 3.60
N ALA A 179 18.86 -10.75 3.77
CA ALA A 179 19.12 -12.15 3.48
C ALA A 179 18.27 -13.07 4.39
N LEU A 180 17.79 -14.19 3.86
CA LEU A 180 17.00 -15.15 4.62
C LEU A 180 17.91 -16.15 5.33
N PRO A 181 17.82 -16.29 6.66
CA PRO A 181 18.74 -17.12 7.44
C PRO A 181 18.44 -18.63 7.32
N SER A 182 19.35 -19.41 6.72
CA SER A 182 19.13 -20.84 6.45
C SER A 182 19.05 -21.75 7.69
N ASP A 183 19.34 -21.22 8.89
CA ASP A 183 19.42 -21.94 10.16
C ASP A 183 18.17 -21.77 11.04
N ARG A 184 17.06 -21.30 10.48
CA ARG A 184 15.80 -21.10 11.20
C ARG A 184 14.82 -22.25 10.96
N GLU A 185 14.10 -22.60 12.02
CA GLU A 185 12.98 -23.54 11.97
C GLU A 185 11.84 -23.04 11.07
N PRO A 186 11.06 -23.92 10.42
CA PRO A 186 9.93 -23.53 9.56
C PRO A 186 8.93 -22.57 10.24
N ALA A 187 8.68 -22.75 11.53
CA ALA A 187 7.81 -21.88 12.34
C ALA A 187 8.23 -20.39 12.30
N TYR A 188 9.53 -20.11 12.26
CA TYR A 188 10.06 -18.74 12.14
C TYR A 188 9.58 -18.07 10.85
N TYR A 189 9.66 -18.79 9.73
CA TYR A 189 9.25 -18.29 8.43
C TYR A 189 7.74 -18.16 8.31
N ALA A 190 6.99 -19.14 8.82
CA ALA A 190 5.53 -19.07 8.86
C ALA A 190 5.04 -17.82 9.60
N LYS A 191 5.65 -17.53 10.76
CA LYS A 191 5.42 -16.30 11.51
C LYS A 191 5.72 -15.05 10.70
N LYS A 192 6.93 -14.96 10.11
CA LYS A 192 7.34 -13.79 9.32
C LYS A 192 6.40 -13.55 8.13
N VAL A 193 6.02 -14.58 7.39
CA VAL A 193 5.09 -14.47 6.26
C VAL A 193 3.71 -13.99 6.68
N ARG A 194 3.21 -14.40 7.84
CA ARG A 194 1.84 -14.13 8.31
C ARG A 194 1.68 -12.86 9.12
N GLU A 195 2.74 -12.43 9.81
CA GLU A 195 2.73 -11.23 10.65
C GLU A 195 3.44 -10.04 10.02
N GLY A 196 4.37 -10.27 9.08
CA GLY A 196 5.15 -9.23 8.43
C GLY A 196 6.05 -8.46 9.41
N ASP A 197 5.95 -7.14 9.37
CA ASP A 197 6.56 -6.18 10.30
C ASP A 197 5.79 -6.04 11.65
N GLY A 198 4.88 -6.98 11.94
CA GLY A 198 4.06 -7.01 13.15
C GLY A 198 2.63 -6.52 12.93
N LEU A 199 2.36 -5.88 11.79
CA LEU A 199 1.03 -5.42 11.42
C LEU A 199 0.01 -6.55 11.31
N GLY A 200 0.42 -7.72 10.79
CA GLY A 200 -0.46 -8.88 10.74
C GLY A 200 -0.85 -9.38 12.13
N ALA A 201 0.08 -9.32 13.10
CA ALA A 201 -0.19 -9.68 14.49
C ALA A 201 -1.12 -8.67 15.18
N GLN A 202 -0.90 -7.36 14.93
CA GLN A 202 -1.75 -6.30 15.45
C GLN A 202 -3.20 -6.44 14.94
N ILE A 203 -3.37 -6.65 13.63
CA ILE A 203 -4.70 -6.86 13.01
C ILE A 203 -5.38 -8.13 13.52
N ALA A 204 -4.60 -9.18 13.83
CA ALA A 204 -5.12 -10.41 14.41
C ALA A 204 -5.48 -10.30 15.90
N GLY A 205 -5.16 -9.19 16.56
CA GLY A 205 -5.38 -8.98 17.99
C GLY A 205 -4.43 -9.78 18.89
N LEU A 206 -3.30 -10.25 18.35
CA LEU A 206 -2.31 -11.02 19.10
C LEU A 206 -1.48 -10.13 20.03
N ASP A 207 -1.02 -9.02 19.49
CA ASP A 207 -0.24 -8.02 20.22
C ASP A 207 -0.53 -6.63 19.64
N PRO A 208 -1.16 -5.73 20.42
CA PRO A 208 -1.51 -4.39 19.95
C PRO A 208 -0.29 -3.50 19.66
N ASN A 209 0.90 -3.88 20.15
CA ASN A 209 2.15 -3.15 20.00
C ASN A 209 3.14 -3.83 19.04
N ALA A 210 2.75 -4.92 18.37
CA ALA A 210 3.66 -5.67 17.48
C ALA A 210 4.17 -4.84 16.31
N TYR A 211 3.34 -3.92 15.81
CA TYR A 211 3.67 -3.05 14.69
C TYR A 211 4.32 -1.76 15.17
N ASP A 212 5.62 -1.61 14.87
CA ASP A 212 6.38 -0.40 15.14
C ASP A 212 6.92 0.20 13.82
N PRO A 213 6.29 1.25 13.28
CA PRO A 213 6.76 1.90 12.07
C PRO A 213 8.13 2.57 12.25
N SER A 214 8.59 2.84 13.47
CA SER A 214 9.90 3.43 13.76
C SER A 214 11.05 2.40 13.81
N SER A 215 10.74 1.11 13.93
CA SER A 215 11.73 0.01 13.99
C SER A 215 12.62 -0.14 12.76
N GLY A 216 12.25 0.50 11.65
CA GLY A 216 12.90 0.33 10.36
C GLY A 216 12.63 -1.04 9.71
N GLN A 217 11.89 -1.93 10.36
CA GLN A 217 11.43 -3.16 9.73
C GLN A 217 10.38 -2.82 8.67
N PHE A 218 10.51 -3.47 7.53
CA PHE A 218 9.61 -3.30 6.42
C PHE A 218 9.41 -4.66 5.76
N MET A 219 8.31 -5.32 6.11
CA MET A 219 7.93 -6.61 5.55
C MET A 219 6.40 -6.66 5.44
N PRO A 220 5.84 -6.84 4.23
CA PRO A 220 4.40 -7.03 4.11
C PRO A 220 4.00 -8.36 4.76
N TYR A 221 2.79 -8.42 5.29
CA TYR A 221 2.17 -9.68 5.70
C TYR A 221 1.34 -10.25 4.54
N PHE A 222 1.18 -11.57 4.51
CA PHE A 222 0.27 -12.24 3.58
C PHE A 222 -1.07 -12.51 4.28
N SER A 223 -2.17 -12.00 3.71
CA SER A 223 -3.52 -12.27 4.19
C SER A 223 -3.94 -13.71 3.91
N VAL A 224 -4.96 -14.21 4.63
CA VAL A 224 -5.46 -15.59 4.50
C VAL A 224 -5.78 -15.95 3.05
N ASP A 225 -6.40 -15.04 2.32
CA ASP A 225 -6.78 -15.25 0.93
C ASP A 225 -5.56 -15.37 -0.01
N ARG A 226 -4.44 -14.70 0.31
CA ARG A 226 -3.17 -14.82 -0.42
C ARG A 226 -2.40 -16.08 -0.03
N LEU A 227 -2.64 -16.60 1.18
CA LEU A 227 -2.09 -17.85 1.70
C LEU A 227 -2.91 -19.08 1.32
N SER A 228 -4.14 -18.88 0.81
CA SER A 228 -4.95 -19.98 0.34
C SER A 228 -4.23 -20.71 -0.79
N ASN A 229 -4.31 -22.04 -0.81
CA ASN A 229 -3.80 -22.85 -1.90
C ASN A 229 -4.53 -22.42 -3.18
N ARG A 230 -3.97 -21.45 -3.90
CA ARG A 230 -4.33 -21.19 -5.29
C ARG A 230 -3.80 -22.40 -6.06
N ASN A 231 -4.67 -23.40 -6.21
CA ASN A 231 -4.49 -24.52 -7.12
C ASN A 231 -4.61 -24.03 -8.56
#